data_AF-A0AA40A0F8-F1
#
_entry.id   AF-A0AA40A0F8-F1
#
_cell.length_a   1.000
_cell.length_b   1.000
_cell.length_c   1.000
_cell.angle_alpha   90.00
_cell.angle_beta   90.00
_cell.angle_gamma   90.00
#
_symmetry.space_group_name_H-M   'P 1'
#
loop_
_entity.id
_entity.type
_entity.pdbx_description
1 polymer ?
#
loop_
_entity_poly.entity_id
_entity_poly.type
_entity_poly.pdbx_seq_one_letter_code
_entity_poly.pdbx_strand_id
1 'polypeptide(L)' 'MPTNLTYWPNEPLYAVGEVVYLAAAGWEQPAGPYEVVSSNNENSTYVIKRLDNGHQHPRAVPESSLRVLA' A
#
# COMPACT_ATOMS: atom_id res chain seq x y z
N MET A 1 29.28 20.11 -11.65
CA MET A 1 29.50 19.52 -10.32
C MET A 1 28.14 19.12 -9.75
N PRO A 2 28.05 17.96 -9.08
CA PRO A 2 26.87 17.12 -9.10
C PRO A 2 25.78 17.65 -8.16
N THR A 3 24.54 17.76 -8.66
CA THR A 3 23.37 17.81 -7.79
C THR A 3 23.21 16.42 -7.22
N ASN A 4 23.84 16.18 -6.06
CA ASN A 4 23.60 15.01 -5.24
C ASN A 4 22.16 15.14 -4.73
N LEU A 5 21.19 14.69 -5.55
CA LEU A 5 19.84 14.45 -5.07
C LEU A 5 19.97 13.29 -4.11
N THR A 6 20.08 13.60 -2.83
CA THR A 6 19.86 12.67 -1.75
C THR A 6 18.49 12.06 -2.02
N TYR A 7 18.45 10.92 -2.71
CA TYR A 7 17.29 10.06 -2.79
C TYR A 7 17.19 9.44 -1.40
N TRP A 8 16.73 10.25 -0.43
CA TRP A 8 16.29 9.72 0.85
C TRP A 8 15.27 8.63 0.50
N PRO A 9 15.31 7.45 1.15
CA PRO A 9 14.24 6.51 0.92
C PRO A 9 12.97 7.23 1.38
N ASN A 10 12.04 7.47 0.46
CA ASN A 10 10.67 7.75 0.85
C ASN A 10 10.26 6.48 1.58
N GLU A 11 10.25 6.54 2.91
CA GLU A 11 9.76 5.45 3.73
C GLU A 11 8.31 5.19 3.27
N PRO A 12 7.96 3.93 2.95
CA PRO A 12 6.62 3.63 2.48
C PRO A 12 5.62 4.08 3.55
N LEU A 13 4.60 4.85 3.16
CA LEU A 13 3.58 5.39 4.06
C LEU A 13 2.89 4.31 4.90
N TYR A 14 2.85 3.06 4.41
CA TYR A 14 2.36 1.90 5.15
C TYR A 14 3.48 0.88 5.36
N ALA A 15 3.62 0.41 6.60
CA ALA A 15 4.58 -0.60 6.97
C ALA A 15 4.12 -2.01 6.56
N VAL A 16 5.09 -2.91 6.33
CA VAL A 16 4.77 -4.35 6.19
C VAL A 16 4.17 -4.86 7.50
N GLY A 17 3.06 -5.60 7.39
CA GLY A 17 2.25 -6.05 8.51
C GLY A 17 1.15 -5.07 8.92
N GLU A 18 1.10 -3.87 8.34
CA GLU A 18 0.07 -2.88 8.65
C GLU A 18 -1.28 -3.25 8.04
N VAL A 19 -2.35 -2.95 8.77
CA VAL A 19 -3.73 -3.21 8.34
C VAL A 19 -4.26 -2.01 7.56
N VAL A 20 -4.64 -2.24 6.31
CA VAL A 20 -5.13 -1.24 5.38
C VAL A 20 -6.45 -1.66 4.73
N TYR A 21 -7.13 -0.69 4.14
CA TYR A 21 -8.36 -0.86 3.39
C TYR A 21 -8.19 -0.33 1.97
N LEU A 22 -8.71 -1.08 1.00
CA LEU A 22 -8.61 -0.76 -0.42
C LEU A 22 -9.83 0.05 -0.87
N ALA A 23 -9.60 1.32 -1.19
CA ALA A 23 -10.54 2.18 -1.88
C ALA A 23 -10.39 2.06 -3.40
N ALA A 24 -11.49 1.81 -4.10
CA ALA A 24 -11.55 1.79 -5.56
C ALA A 24 -12.67 2.72 -6.07
N ALA A 25 -12.48 3.28 -7.27
CA ALA A 25 -13.49 4.14 -7.88
C ALA A 25 -14.80 3.37 -8.08
N GLY A 26 -15.91 3.96 -7.64
CA GLY A 26 -17.24 3.35 -7.70
C GLY A 26 -17.59 2.44 -6.53
N TRP A 27 -16.71 2.29 -5.53
CA TRP A 27 -17.07 1.63 -4.27
C TRP A 27 -17.50 2.69 -3.25
N GLU A 28 -18.66 2.48 -2.63
CA GLU A 28 -19.16 3.37 -1.56
C GLU A 28 -18.30 3.27 -0.29
N GLN A 29 -17.67 2.11 -0.07
CA GLN A 29 -16.80 1.85 1.08
C GLN A 29 -15.51 1.13 0.65
N PRO A 30 -14.38 1.42 1.30
CA PRO A 30 -13.15 0.66 1.11
C PRO A 30 -13.35 -0.82 1.46
N ALA A 31 -12.83 -1.74 0.65
CA ALA A 31 -12.81 -3.15 0.99
C ALA A 31 -11.68 -3.46 1.98
N GLY A 32 -11.89 -4.46 2.82
CA GLY A 32 -10.86 -4.92 3.75
C GLY A 32 -11.45 -5.72 4.90
N PRO A 33 -10.64 -6.01 5.93
CA PRO A 33 -9.26 -5.54 6.12
C PRO A 33 -8.23 -6.33 5.30
N TYR A 34 -7.17 -5.63 4.87
CA TYR A 34 -6.00 -6.21 4.20
C TYR A 34 -4.74 -5.96 5.04
N GLU A 35 -3.74 -6.82 4.92
CA GLU A 35 -2.41 -6.64 5.51
C GLU A 35 -1.40 -6.33 4.40
N VAL A 36 -0.54 -5.34 4.62
CA VAL A 36 0.58 -5.04 3.71
C VAL A 36 1.63 -6.15 3.80
N VAL A 37 1.91 -6.80 2.68
CA VAL A 37 2.89 -7.89 2.57
C VAL A 37 4.24 -7.37 2.11
N SER A 38 4.24 -6.42 1.18
CA SER A 38 5.45 -5.75 0.71
C SER A 38 5.14 -4.36 0.15
N SER A 39 6.16 -3.51 0.14
CA SER A 39 6.11 -2.18 -0.43
C SER A 39 7.17 -2.03 -1.52
N ASN A 40 6.83 -1.28 -2.56
CA ASN A 40 7.77 -0.84 -3.59
C ASN A 40 7.76 0.69 -3.60
N ASN A 41 8.82 1.27 -3.03
CA ASN A 41 8.98 2.71 -2.85
C ASN A 41 9.24 3.45 -4.17
N GLU A 42 9.85 2.80 -5.16
CA GLU A 42 10.13 3.42 -6.46
C GLU A 42 8.83 3.73 -7.21
N ASN A 43 7.81 2.88 -7.01
CA ASN A 43 6.51 2.99 -7.69
C ASN A 43 5.36 3.43 -6.76
N SER A 44 5.61 3.63 -5.46
CA SER A 44 4.59 3.87 -4.43
C SER A 44 3.43 2.85 -4.50
N THR A 45 3.78 1.59 -4.65
CA THR A 45 2.81 0.48 -4.73
C THR A 45 3.03 -0.55 -3.64
N TYR A 46 1.95 -1.21 -3.24
CA TYR A 46 1.92 -2.15 -2.13
C TYR A 46 1.32 -3.47 -2.58
N VAL A 47 1.89 -4.57 -2.13
CA VAL A 47 1.26 -5.87 -2.20
C VAL A 47 0.49 -6.06 -0.91
N ILE A 48 -0.81 -6.33 -1.02
CA ILE A 48 -1.69 -6.55 0.12
C ILE A 48 -2.31 -7.94 0.05
N LYS A 49 -2.62 -8.54 1.19
CA LYS A 49 -3.38 -9.79 1.30
C LYS A 49 -4.59 -9.58 2.19
N ARG A 50 -5.69 -10.30 1.94
CA ARG A 50 -6.84 -10.22 2.85
C ARG A 50 -6.51 -10.87 4.19
N LEU A 51 -6.97 -10.26 5.29
CA LEU A 51 -6.76 -10.80 6.64
C LEU A 51 -7.64 -12.01 6.96
N ASP A 52 -8.79 -12.15 6.31
CA ASP A 52 -9.75 -13.23 6.58
C ASP A 52 -9.30 -14.59 6.05
N ASN A 53 -8.63 -14.62 4.89
CA ASN A 53 -8.26 -15.86 4.20
C ASN A 53 -6.82 -15.87 3.65
N GLY A 54 -6.05 -14.80 3.85
CA GLY A 54 -4.67 -14.70 3.39
C GLY A 54 -4.50 -14.58 1.88
N HIS A 55 -5.58 -14.48 1.09
CA HIS A 55 -5.47 -14.32 -0.37
C HIS A 55 -4.83 -12.99 -0.71
N GLN A 56 -3.71 -13.06 -1.43
CA GLN A 56 -3.02 -11.89 -1.94
C GLN A 56 -3.84 -11.22 -3.05
N HIS A 57 -3.87 -9.89 -3.03
CA HIS A 57 -4.47 -9.11 -4.09
C HIS A 57 -3.69 -9.36 -5.40
N PRO A 58 -4.36 -9.61 -6.53
CA PRO A 58 -3.72 -10.09 -7.76
C PRO A 58 -2.76 -9.08 -8.40
N ARG A 59 -2.81 -7.81 -7.97
CA ARG A 59 -1.96 -6.73 -8.46
C ARG A 59 -1.46 -5.90 -7.28
N ALA A 60 -0.26 -5.33 -7.46
CA ALA A 60 0.21 -4.27 -6.58
C ALA A 60 -0.74 -3.07 -6.67
N VAL A 61 -0.99 -2.45 -5.53
CA VAL A 61 -2.02 -1.43 -5.35
C VAL A 61 -1.34 -0.10 -5.07
N PRO A 62 -1.74 0.99 -5.73
CA PRO A 62 -1.12 2.28 -5.49
C PRO A 62 -1.47 2.80 -4.10
N GLU A 63 -0.56 3.54 -3.52
CA GLU A 63 -0.73 4.19 -2.21
C GLU A 63 -2.03 5.00 -2.08
N SER A 64 -2.39 5.72 -3.15
CA SER A 64 -3.57 6.57 -3.22
C SER A 64 -4.89 5.80 -3.10
N SER A 65 -4.86 4.47 -3.29
CA SER A 65 -5.99 3.56 -3.12
C SER A 65 -6.06 2.93 -1.73
N LEU A 66 -5.08 3.15 -0.85
CA LEU A 66 -5.09 2.58 0.49
C LEU A 66 -5.55 3.60 1.55
N ARG A 67 -6.22 3.11 2.58
CA ARG A 67 -6.68 3.89 3.75
C ARG A 67 -6.43 3.09 5.03
N VAL A 68 -6.18 3.79 6.13
CA VAL A 68 -6.15 3.22 7.48
C VAL A 68 -7.39 3.67 8.23
N LEU A 69 -7.89 2.81 9.12
CA LEU A 69 -8.95 3.20 10.05
C LEU A 69 -8.30 4.04 11.16
N ALA A 70 -8.74 5.29 11.33
CA ALA A 70 -8.26 6.20 12.37
C ALA A 70 -8.96 5.95 13.72
#